data_AF-E9FT28-F1
#
_entry.id   AF-E9FT28-F1
#
_cell.length_a   1.000
_cell.length_b   1.000
_cell.length_c   1.000
_cell.angle_alpha   90.00
_cell.angle_beta   90.00
_cell.angle_gamma   90.00
#
_symmetry.space_group_name_H-M   'P 1'
#
loop_
_entity.id
_entity.type
_entity.pdbx_description
1 polymer ?
#
loop_
_entity_poly.entity_id
_entity_poly.type
_entity_poly.pdbx_seq_one_letter_code
_entity_poly.pdbx_strand_id
1 'polypeptide(L)'
;MSKHRKSRRSRKTGSSSSSDSDSSERSASSSNSFSSTFSDITKFKPKNFTLSRRKSLVFANWIAKGIGERNLKSAREAYKPIVKRGKKASVSASDLFTNPKLDETFYGALKSAKNSSATMANTDQLEKVYRKQTDFILDMAKPLLFLLNKKRKRSNNDSKALRSLLMLWVHLFREITHSRRLNILTQTHPNHIGLLSRAAEKLPVGGEDLFGTDFVNELVSQVKTACLIISSVAGPSTSATPGKSSRSHPLYGSPNDNNSFARYANSF
;
A
#
# COMPACT_ATOMS: atom_id res chain seq x y z
N MET A 1 91.50 0.16 -21.52
CA MET A 1 91.93 -0.12 -20.13
C MET A 1 90.96 -1.13 -19.51
N SER A 2 91.36 -2.41 -19.47
CA SER A 2 91.51 -3.28 -18.27
C SER A 2 90.19 -3.58 -17.52
N LYS A 3 89.50 -4.72 -17.74
CA LYS A 3 89.71 -6.13 -17.30
C LYS A 3 89.48 -6.42 -15.79
N HIS A 4 88.56 -7.40 -15.55
CA HIS A 4 88.56 -8.42 -14.47
C HIS A 4 88.23 -7.95 -13.01
N ARG A 5 87.66 -8.72 -12.06
CA ARG A 5 87.49 -10.18 -11.85
C ARG A 5 86.58 -10.47 -10.60
N LYS A 6 85.82 -11.59 -10.66
CA LYS A 6 85.58 -12.67 -9.66
C LYS A 6 85.21 -12.41 -8.16
N SER A 7 84.04 -12.96 -7.78
CA SER A 7 83.78 -14.08 -6.83
C SER A 7 84.38 -14.12 -5.40
N ARG A 8 83.49 -14.33 -4.39
CA ARG A 8 83.57 -15.34 -3.29
C ARG A 8 82.34 -15.22 -2.35
N ARG A 9 81.43 -16.21 -2.26
CA ARG A 9 81.41 -17.48 -1.49
C ARG A 9 80.99 -17.34 0.01
N SER A 10 79.73 -17.72 0.26
CA SER A 10 79.09 -18.39 1.41
C SER A 10 79.54 -18.15 2.87
N ARG A 11 78.56 -17.91 3.75
CA ARG A 11 78.43 -18.63 5.04
C ARG A 11 76.96 -18.88 5.38
N LYS A 12 76.69 -20.10 5.84
CA LYS A 12 75.40 -20.70 6.20
C LYS A 12 75.42 -20.94 7.71
N THR A 13 74.44 -20.42 8.43
CA THR A 13 73.93 -20.83 9.77
C THR A 13 72.57 -20.11 9.86
N GLY A 14 71.39 -20.72 10.02
CA GLY A 14 71.05 -21.88 10.81
C GLY A 14 70.28 -21.41 12.05
N SER A 15 68.98 -21.14 11.92
CA SER A 15 67.98 -21.33 12.98
C SER A 15 66.57 -21.15 12.44
N SER A 16 65.80 -22.22 12.63
CA SER A 16 64.36 -22.35 12.45
C SER A 16 63.61 -21.66 13.58
N SER A 17 62.58 -20.89 13.28
CA SER A 17 61.36 -20.86 14.07
C SER A 17 60.19 -20.36 13.24
N SER A 18 59.25 -21.28 13.07
CA SER A 18 57.87 -21.15 12.64
C SER A 18 57.18 -19.89 13.16
N SER A 19 56.49 -19.18 12.27
CA SER A 19 55.33 -18.36 12.61
C SER A 19 54.43 -18.30 11.38
N ASP A 20 53.49 -19.24 11.32
CA ASP A 20 52.33 -19.17 10.44
C ASP A 20 51.62 -17.84 10.64
N SER A 21 51.55 -17.03 9.59
CA SER A 21 50.70 -15.84 9.57
C SER A 21 49.64 -16.07 8.52
N ASP A 22 48.50 -16.56 9.02
CA ASP A 22 47.22 -16.72 8.36
C ASP A 22 46.94 -15.56 7.39
N SER A 23 46.92 -15.89 6.11
CA SER A 23 46.27 -15.10 5.07
C SER A 23 44.76 -15.13 5.30
N SER A 24 44.29 -14.35 6.26
CA SER A 24 42.87 -14.07 6.40
C SER A 24 42.51 -12.94 5.45
N GLU A 25 42.15 -13.34 4.23
CA GLU A 25 41.35 -12.55 3.29
C GLU A 25 40.05 -12.13 4.00
N ARG A 26 40.10 -10.98 4.68
CA ARG A 26 38.90 -10.33 5.16
C ARG A 26 38.17 -9.74 3.96
N SER A 27 37.36 -10.60 3.36
CA SER A 27 36.27 -10.24 2.47
C SER A 27 35.47 -9.11 3.13
N ALA A 28 35.74 -7.87 2.71
CA ALA A 28 34.95 -6.72 3.10
C ALA A 28 33.60 -6.79 2.35
N SER A 29 32.73 -7.71 2.79
CA SER A 29 31.33 -7.68 2.41
C SER A 29 30.72 -6.44 3.03
N SER A 30 30.71 -5.33 2.29
CA SER A 30 29.94 -4.14 2.66
C SER A 30 28.44 -4.47 2.48
N SER A 31 27.89 -5.27 3.38
CA SER A 31 26.45 -5.35 3.57
C SER A 31 26.02 -4.02 4.18
N ASN A 32 25.56 -3.10 3.32
CA ASN A 32 24.78 -1.94 3.77
C ASN A 32 23.44 -2.48 4.29
N SER A 33 23.46 -3.04 5.50
CA SER A 33 22.27 -3.46 6.20
C SER A 33 21.45 -2.20 6.50
N PHE A 34 20.28 -2.09 5.87
CA PHE A 34 19.28 -1.12 6.27
C PHE A 34 18.77 -1.54 7.64
N SER A 35 19.37 -1.02 8.71
CA SER A 35 18.84 -1.19 10.06
C SER A 35 17.37 -0.75 10.06
N SER A 36 16.46 -1.62 10.47
CA SER A 36 15.03 -1.33 10.61
C SER A 36 14.73 -0.34 11.75
N THR A 37 15.71 -0.08 12.61
CA THR A 37 15.52 0.75 13.80
C THR A 37 15.78 2.22 13.47
N PHE A 38 14.76 3.07 13.70
CA PHE A 38 14.79 4.52 13.44
C PHE A 38 15.56 5.33 14.49
N SER A 39 16.12 4.66 15.50
CA SER A 39 16.81 5.27 16.66
C SER A 39 18.06 6.07 16.30
N ASP A 40 18.61 5.90 15.09
CA ASP A 40 19.72 6.72 14.61
C ASP A 40 19.28 8.12 14.20
N ILE A 41 18.04 8.29 13.74
CA ILE A 41 17.52 9.57 13.21
C ILE A 41 17.09 10.53 14.32
N THR A 42 16.56 10.02 15.43
CA THR A 42 16.17 10.86 16.59
C THR A 42 17.36 11.54 17.26
N LYS A 43 18.58 11.06 16.98
CA LYS A 43 19.84 11.65 17.46
C LYS A 43 20.40 12.73 16.52
N PHE A 44 19.68 13.08 15.45
CA PHE A 44 20.17 14.06 14.48
C PHE A 44 20.05 15.48 15.02
N LYS A 45 21.19 16.17 15.10
CA LYS A 45 21.21 17.60 15.35
C LYS A 45 20.72 18.35 14.10
N PRO A 46 19.95 19.45 14.25
CA PRO A 46 19.59 20.32 13.14
C PRO A 46 20.82 20.76 12.35
N LYS A 47 20.69 20.82 11.02
CA LYS A 47 21.77 21.24 10.13
C LYS A 47 21.34 22.40 9.28
N ASN A 48 22.12 23.47 9.35
CA ASN A 48 21.98 24.60 8.45
C ASN A 48 22.60 24.26 7.10
N PHE A 49 21.94 24.68 6.03
CA PHE A 49 22.48 24.63 4.67
C PHE A 49 22.11 25.93 3.96
N THR A 50 22.95 26.35 3.00
CA THR A 50 22.71 27.57 2.22
C THR A 50 22.20 27.20 0.84
N LEU A 51 21.21 27.95 0.35
CA LEU A 51 20.68 27.85 -1.00
C LEU A 51 20.95 29.16 -1.73
N SER A 52 21.63 29.11 -2.88
CA SER A 52 21.93 30.33 -3.64
C SER A 52 20.67 30.97 -4.22
N ARG A 53 20.65 32.31 -4.32
CA ARG A 53 19.53 33.07 -4.88
C ARG A 53 19.11 32.62 -6.28
N ARG A 54 20.08 32.25 -7.12
CA ARG A 54 19.81 31.73 -8.46
C ARG A 54 19.05 30.40 -8.41
N LYS A 55 19.47 29.46 -7.56
CA LYS A 55 18.79 28.16 -7.41
C LYS A 55 17.40 28.30 -6.79
N SER A 56 17.26 29.14 -5.77
CA SER A 56 15.95 29.38 -5.16
C SER A 56 14.95 29.99 -6.14
N LEU A 57 15.38 30.93 -7.00
CA LEU A 57 14.53 31.51 -8.03
C LEU A 57 14.07 30.46 -9.06
N VAL A 58 14.96 29.56 -9.47
CA VAL A 58 14.61 28.45 -10.38
C VAL A 58 13.56 27.54 -9.74
N PHE A 59 13.74 27.14 -8.49
CA PHE A 59 12.76 26.30 -7.79
C PHE A 59 11.42 27.02 -7.58
N ALA A 60 11.44 28.30 -7.20
CA ALA A 60 10.24 29.10 -7.08
C ALA A 60 9.47 29.19 -8.40
N ASN A 61 10.17 29.36 -9.52
CA ASN A 61 9.57 29.34 -10.85
C ASN A 61 8.95 27.99 -11.19
N TRP A 62 9.60 26.86 -10.87
CA TRP A 62 9.02 25.53 -11.09
C TRP A 62 7.78 25.28 -10.22
N ILE A 63 7.77 25.78 -8.99
CA ILE A 63 6.61 25.68 -8.10
C ILE A 63 5.45 26.52 -8.65
N ALA A 64 5.72 27.76 -9.04
CA ALA A 64 4.68 28.70 -9.48
C ALA A 64 4.12 28.39 -10.87
N LYS A 65 4.98 28.03 -11.82
CA LYS A 65 4.61 27.82 -13.23
C LYS A 65 4.44 26.35 -13.60
N GLY A 66 4.81 25.44 -12.70
CA GLY A 66 4.89 24.02 -12.98
C GLY A 66 6.07 23.64 -13.87
N ILE A 67 6.18 22.33 -14.12
CA ILE A 67 7.15 21.74 -15.05
C ILE A 67 6.36 21.21 -16.24
N GLY A 68 6.81 21.49 -17.47
CA GLY A 68 6.13 21.03 -18.67
C GLY A 68 6.02 19.50 -18.76
N GLU A 69 4.89 19.00 -19.26
CA GLU A 69 4.53 17.57 -19.26
C GLU A 69 5.62 16.68 -19.91
N ARG A 70 6.24 17.16 -20.99
CA ARG A 70 7.34 16.45 -21.66
C ARG A 70 8.51 16.18 -20.72
N ASN A 71 8.94 17.18 -19.96
CA ASN A 71 10.05 17.06 -19.02
C ASN A 71 9.67 16.17 -17.83
N LEU A 72 8.42 16.28 -17.37
CA LEU A 72 7.89 15.44 -16.30
C LEU A 72 7.86 13.97 -16.72
N LYS A 73 7.38 13.67 -17.93
CA LYS A 73 7.41 12.33 -18.52
C LYS A 73 8.84 11.79 -18.60
N SER A 74 9.78 12.57 -19.11
CA SER A 74 11.20 12.17 -19.17
C SER A 74 11.76 11.85 -17.78
N ALA A 75 11.45 12.65 -16.76
CA ALA A 75 11.88 12.40 -15.39
C ALA A 75 11.30 11.10 -14.80
N ARG A 76 10.01 10.81 -15.08
CA ARG A 76 9.33 9.57 -14.64
C ARG A 76 9.94 8.32 -15.26
N GLU A 77 10.28 8.38 -16.55
CA GLU A 77 10.77 7.24 -17.32
C GLU A 77 12.27 7.00 -17.19
N ALA A 78 13.03 8.00 -16.69
CA ALA A 78 14.48 7.93 -16.54
C ALA A 78 14.96 6.84 -15.56
N TYR A 79 14.12 6.42 -14.61
CA TYR A 79 14.47 5.45 -13.58
C TYR A 79 13.45 4.32 -13.54
N LYS A 80 13.85 3.13 -13.98
CA LYS A 80 13.01 1.93 -13.96
C LYS A 80 13.60 0.90 -12.98
N PRO A 81 12.96 0.66 -11.83
CA PRO A 81 13.45 -0.33 -10.88
C PRO A 81 13.30 -1.74 -11.47
N ILE A 82 14.39 -2.51 -11.48
CA ILE A 82 14.35 -3.94 -11.80
C ILE A 82 14.20 -4.67 -10.46
N VAL A 83 12.98 -5.13 -10.18
CA VAL A 83 12.69 -5.85 -8.95
C VAL A 83 12.96 -7.33 -9.17
N LYS A 84 13.88 -7.89 -8.38
CA LYS A 84 14.05 -9.34 -8.30
C LYS A 84 12.94 -9.93 -7.42
N ARG A 85 12.19 -10.91 -7.93
CA ARG A 85 11.17 -11.62 -7.15
C ARG A 85 11.88 -12.46 -6.06
N GLY A 86 11.80 -12.02 -4.82
CA GLY A 86 12.32 -12.76 -3.68
C GLY A 86 11.35 -13.87 -3.28
N LYS A 87 11.83 -15.11 -3.14
CA LYS A 87 10.99 -16.27 -2.77
C LYS A 87 10.39 -16.22 -1.34
N LYS A 88 10.75 -15.23 -0.51
CA LYS A 88 10.39 -15.14 0.92
C LYS A 88 9.86 -13.77 1.37
N ALA A 89 9.61 -12.84 0.47
CA ALA A 89 9.08 -11.52 0.85
C ALA A 89 7.55 -11.57 0.90
N SER A 90 6.95 -11.10 2.00
CA SER A 90 5.49 -10.97 2.15
C SER A 90 4.89 -9.93 1.20
N VAL A 91 5.71 -9.01 0.69
CA VAL A 91 5.34 -8.01 -0.31
C VAL A 91 6.28 -8.14 -1.49
N SER A 92 5.74 -8.37 -2.69
CA SER A 92 6.54 -8.30 -3.91
C SER A 92 7.03 -6.86 -4.05
N ALA A 93 8.33 -6.66 -4.22
CA ALA A 93 8.88 -5.32 -4.38
C ALA A 93 8.37 -4.59 -5.65
N SER A 94 7.71 -5.31 -6.58
CA SER A 94 6.98 -4.72 -7.71
C SER A 94 5.67 -4.06 -7.26
N ASP A 95 5.00 -4.65 -6.28
CA ASP A 95 3.73 -4.18 -5.73
C ASP A 95 3.93 -2.86 -5.00
N LEU A 96 5.11 -2.64 -4.41
CA LEU A 96 5.51 -1.38 -3.77
C LEU A 96 5.44 -0.17 -4.72
N PHE A 97 5.63 -0.38 -6.02
CA PHE A 97 5.56 0.68 -7.04
C PHE A 97 4.22 0.71 -7.78
N THR A 98 3.23 -0.03 -7.29
CA THR A 98 1.91 -0.09 -7.88
C THR A 98 0.98 0.77 -7.06
N ASN A 99 0.27 1.68 -7.73
CA ASN A 99 -0.78 2.47 -7.11
C ASN A 99 -2.01 1.57 -6.89
N PRO A 100 -2.36 1.25 -5.63
CA PRO A 100 -3.47 0.35 -5.35
C PRO A 100 -4.79 0.92 -5.88
N LYS A 101 -5.64 0.05 -6.41
CA LYS A 101 -6.96 0.40 -6.92
C LYS A 101 -8.00 0.23 -5.84
N LEU A 102 -9.11 0.95 -5.96
CA LEU A 102 -10.27 0.73 -5.09
C LEU A 102 -10.81 -0.68 -5.31
N ASP A 103 -11.00 -1.43 -4.23
CA ASP A 103 -11.55 -2.78 -4.26
C ASP A 103 -12.96 -2.76 -4.88
N GLU A 104 -13.32 -3.80 -5.63
CA GLU A 104 -14.61 -3.89 -6.32
C GLU A 104 -15.79 -3.81 -5.35
N THR A 105 -15.64 -4.37 -4.15
CA THR A 105 -16.64 -4.36 -3.08
C THR A 105 -16.94 -2.93 -2.60
N PHE A 106 -15.90 -2.13 -2.35
CA PHE A 106 -16.04 -0.74 -1.95
C PHE A 106 -16.50 0.14 -3.10
N TYR A 107 -16.08 -0.14 -4.34
CA TYR A 107 -16.63 0.53 -5.51
C TYR A 107 -18.15 0.30 -5.62
N GLY A 108 -18.62 -0.95 -5.48
CA GLY A 108 -20.04 -1.28 -5.47
C GLY A 108 -20.80 -0.55 -4.35
N ALA A 109 -20.28 -0.57 -3.12
CA ALA A 109 -20.88 0.12 -1.99
C ALA A 109 -20.95 1.65 -2.20
N LEU A 110 -19.88 2.25 -2.73
CA LEU A 110 -19.81 3.68 -3.02
C LEU A 110 -20.78 4.09 -4.14
N LYS A 111 -20.89 3.25 -5.18
CA LYS A 111 -21.82 3.44 -6.28
C LYS A 111 -23.27 3.46 -5.78
N SER A 112 -23.61 2.51 -4.90
CA SER A 112 -24.92 2.44 -4.23
C SER A 112 -25.17 3.62 -3.31
N ALA A 113 -24.21 3.98 -2.44
CA ALA A 113 -24.35 5.11 -1.51
C ALA A 113 -24.61 6.46 -2.21
N LYS A 114 -24.06 6.63 -3.42
CA LYS A 114 -24.22 7.86 -4.22
C LYS A 114 -25.32 7.79 -5.26
N ASN A 115 -26.05 6.68 -5.38
CA ASN A 115 -26.99 6.42 -6.48
C ASN A 115 -26.41 6.74 -7.87
N SER A 116 -25.11 6.47 -8.07
CA SER A 116 -24.36 6.91 -9.24
C SER A 116 -24.24 5.81 -10.29
N SER A 117 -24.30 6.15 -11.57
CA SER A 117 -23.91 5.24 -12.67
C SER A 117 -22.44 5.39 -13.06
N ALA A 118 -21.68 6.26 -12.38
CA ALA A 118 -20.31 6.60 -12.73
C ALA A 118 -19.35 5.40 -12.65
N THR A 119 -18.39 5.37 -13.56
CA THR A 119 -17.24 4.45 -13.55
C THR A 119 -16.39 4.63 -12.29
N MET A 120 -15.70 3.57 -11.86
CA MET A 120 -14.79 3.55 -10.70
C MET A 120 -13.79 4.72 -10.63
N ALA A 121 -13.34 5.25 -11.77
CA ALA A 121 -12.42 6.39 -11.82
C ALA A 121 -13.06 7.76 -11.52
N ASN A 122 -14.39 7.86 -11.53
CA ASN A 122 -15.15 9.11 -11.41
C ASN A 122 -16.22 9.08 -10.31
N THR A 123 -16.44 7.94 -9.65
CA THR A 123 -17.45 7.82 -8.58
C THR A 123 -17.12 8.70 -7.37
N ASP A 124 -15.85 8.98 -7.12
CA ASP A 124 -15.42 9.89 -6.06
C ASP A 124 -14.29 10.81 -6.52
N GLN A 125 -14.56 12.12 -6.46
CA GLN A 125 -13.62 13.13 -6.90
C GLN A 125 -12.40 13.22 -5.99
N LEU A 126 -12.57 12.98 -4.68
CA LEU A 126 -11.48 13.04 -3.73
C LEU A 126 -10.53 11.83 -3.90
N GLU A 127 -11.08 10.65 -4.15
CA GLU A 127 -10.31 9.46 -4.51
C GLU A 127 -9.53 9.68 -5.81
N LYS A 128 -10.12 10.34 -6.81
CA LYS A 128 -9.41 10.70 -8.05
C LYS A 128 -8.20 11.61 -7.77
N VAL A 129 -8.35 12.58 -6.87
CA VAL A 129 -7.24 13.46 -6.44
C VAL A 129 -6.16 12.66 -5.72
N TYR A 130 -6.54 11.86 -4.73
CA TYR A 130 -5.57 11.08 -3.98
C TYR A 130 -4.85 10.05 -4.83
N ARG A 131 -5.54 9.37 -5.75
CA ARG A 131 -4.92 8.42 -6.68
C ARG A 131 -3.85 9.11 -7.53
N LYS A 132 -4.15 10.30 -8.05
CA LYS A 132 -3.16 11.12 -8.79
C LYS A 132 -1.98 11.53 -7.91
N GLN A 133 -2.21 11.88 -6.64
CA GLN A 133 -1.13 12.18 -5.69
C GLN A 133 -0.25 10.95 -5.41
N THR A 134 -0.86 9.76 -5.26
CA THR A 134 -0.14 8.50 -5.11
C THR A 134 0.78 8.24 -6.31
N ASP A 135 0.30 8.45 -7.55
CA ASP A 135 1.12 8.30 -8.76
C ASP A 135 2.37 9.20 -8.71
N PHE A 136 2.21 10.47 -8.35
CA PHE A 136 3.35 11.39 -8.24
C PHE A 136 4.36 10.95 -7.18
N ILE A 137 3.90 10.41 -6.04
CA ILE A 137 4.77 9.94 -4.97
C ILE A 137 5.52 8.67 -5.36
N LEU A 138 4.88 7.77 -6.09
CA LEU A 138 5.52 6.58 -6.64
C LEU A 138 6.56 6.95 -7.70
N ASP A 139 6.29 7.97 -8.52
CA ASP A 139 7.27 8.49 -9.47
C ASP A 139 8.49 9.10 -8.79
N MET A 140 8.32 9.76 -7.64
CA MET A 140 9.45 10.23 -6.83
C MET A 140 10.25 9.08 -6.20
N ALA A 141 9.60 7.95 -5.87
CA ALA A 141 10.26 6.80 -5.24
C ALA A 141 11.38 6.21 -6.10
N LYS A 142 11.18 6.15 -7.42
CA LYS A 142 12.10 5.52 -8.38
C LYS A 142 13.51 6.15 -8.35
N PRO A 143 13.69 7.49 -8.58
CA PRO A 143 15.00 8.12 -8.47
C PRO A 143 15.59 8.06 -7.07
N LEU A 144 14.77 8.12 -6.00
CA LEU A 144 15.25 8.01 -4.62
C LEU A 144 15.90 6.66 -4.34
N LEU A 145 15.26 5.57 -4.78
CA LEU A 145 15.78 4.22 -4.60
C LEU A 145 16.94 3.93 -5.56
N PHE A 146 16.95 4.52 -6.76
CA PHE A 146 18.14 4.50 -7.61
C PHE A 146 19.35 5.14 -6.91
N LEU A 147 19.16 6.31 -6.30
CA LEU A 147 20.21 6.93 -5.50
C LEU A 147 20.63 5.98 -4.39
N LEU A 148 19.68 5.41 -3.66
CA LEU A 148 20.00 4.51 -2.55
C LEU A 148 20.87 3.31 -2.96
N ASN A 149 20.54 2.68 -4.09
CA ASN A 149 21.22 1.48 -4.57
C ASN A 149 22.52 1.76 -5.32
N LYS A 150 22.81 3.02 -5.64
CA LYS A 150 24.05 3.38 -6.35
C LYS A 150 25.27 3.06 -5.47
N LYS A 151 26.17 2.22 -5.96
CA LYS A 151 27.43 1.76 -5.30
C LYS A 151 28.51 2.85 -5.11
N ARG A 152 28.14 4.12 -5.04
CA ARG A 152 29.08 5.23 -4.86
C ARG A 152 29.32 5.46 -3.37
N LYS A 153 30.58 5.68 -2.97
CA LYS A 153 30.93 6.14 -1.62
C LYS A 153 30.21 7.46 -1.34
N ARG A 154 29.32 7.46 -0.35
CA ARG A 154 28.58 8.64 0.13
C ARG A 154 29.20 9.14 1.43
N SER A 155 29.15 10.45 1.64
CA SER A 155 29.47 10.97 2.96
C SER A 155 28.41 10.49 3.96
N ASN A 156 28.78 10.40 5.25
CA ASN A 156 27.83 10.06 6.31
C ASN A 156 26.62 11.02 6.30
N ASN A 157 26.87 12.30 5.99
CA ASN A 157 25.82 13.31 5.93
C ASN A 157 24.84 13.08 4.78
N ASP A 158 25.32 12.71 3.59
CA ASP A 158 24.47 12.41 2.43
C ASP A 158 23.63 11.15 2.67
N SER A 159 24.23 10.12 3.28
CA SER A 159 23.52 8.89 3.64
C SER A 159 22.40 9.18 4.65
N LYS A 160 22.65 10.03 5.65
CA LYS A 160 21.64 10.48 6.61
C LYS A 160 20.52 11.26 5.94
N ALA A 161 20.85 12.23 5.10
CA ALA A 161 19.86 13.02 4.36
C ALA A 161 18.98 12.13 3.45
N LEU A 162 19.59 11.19 2.73
CA LEU A 162 18.87 10.24 1.89
C LEU A 162 17.94 9.33 2.71
N ARG A 163 18.38 8.86 3.87
CA ARG A 163 17.55 8.06 4.78
C ARG A 163 16.36 8.86 5.33
N SER A 164 16.57 10.11 5.74
CA SER A 164 15.49 11.00 6.18
C SER A 164 14.50 11.26 5.04
N LEU A 165 14.97 11.49 3.82
CA LEU A 165 14.11 11.69 2.65
C LEU A 165 13.27 10.45 2.34
N LEU A 166 13.84 9.24 2.44
CA LEU A 166 13.09 7.99 2.29
C LEU A 166 12.02 7.82 3.36
N MET A 167 12.32 8.16 4.62
CA MET A 167 11.31 8.11 5.69
C MET A 167 10.14 9.07 5.44
N LEU A 168 10.44 10.30 5.03
CA LEU A 168 9.41 11.29 4.69
C LEU A 168 8.56 10.82 3.51
N TRP A 169 9.17 10.20 2.50
CA TRP A 169 8.46 9.60 1.38
C TRP A 169 7.54 8.45 1.83
N VAL A 170 8.04 7.47 2.59
CA VAL A 170 7.24 6.35 3.12
C VAL A 170 6.07 6.89 3.95
N HIS A 171 6.33 7.86 4.82
CA HIS A 171 5.30 8.46 5.66
C HIS A 171 4.23 9.17 4.83
N LEU A 172 4.62 9.99 3.84
CA LEU A 172 3.66 10.67 2.96
C LEU A 172 2.81 9.68 2.16
N PHE A 173 3.41 8.61 1.65
CA PHE A 173 2.69 7.56 0.95
C PHE A 173 1.67 6.85 1.86
N ARG A 174 2.06 6.55 3.11
CA ARG A 174 1.16 6.01 4.14
C ARG A 174 0.01 6.98 4.43
N GLU A 175 0.28 8.26 4.62
CA GLU A 175 -0.75 9.27 4.94
C GLU A 175 -1.79 9.39 3.82
N ILE A 176 -1.37 9.41 2.55
CA ILE A 176 -2.32 9.48 1.43
C ILE A 176 -3.12 8.19 1.29
N THR A 177 -2.48 7.02 1.38
CA THR A 177 -3.21 5.74 1.32
C THR A 177 -4.17 5.57 2.50
N HIS A 178 -3.80 6.03 3.69
CA HIS A 178 -4.71 6.08 4.83
C HIS A 178 -5.88 7.04 4.58
N SER A 179 -5.62 8.24 4.07
CA SER A 179 -6.65 9.24 3.77
C SER A 179 -7.65 8.74 2.70
N ARG A 180 -7.16 8.00 1.69
CA ARG A 180 -8.00 7.31 0.71
C ARG A 180 -8.95 6.32 1.36
N ARG A 181 -8.39 5.43 2.20
CA ARG A 181 -9.19 4.43 2.92
C ARG A 181 -10.23 5.07 3.82
N LEU A 182 -9.83 6.10 4.56
CA LEU A 182 -10.74 6.84 5.44
C LEU A 182 -11.87 7.49 4.64
N ASN A 183 -11.55 8.17 3.54
CA ASN A 183 -12.55 8.79 2.67
C ASN A 183 -13.60 7.79 2.19
N ILE A 184 -13.15 6.64 1.66
CA ILE A 184 -14.05 5.61 1.15
C ILE A 184 -14.89 4.98 2.27
N LEU A 185 -14.25 4.69 3.41
CA LEU A 185 -14.92 4.00 4.51
C LEU A 185 -15.94 4.90 5.21
N THR A 186 -15.67 6.19 5.36
CA THR A 186 -16.64 7.17 5.87
C THR A 186 -17.90 7.24 5.01
N GLN A 187 -17.76 7.09 3.69
CA GLN A 187 -18.89 7.15 2.76
C GLN A 187 -19.68 5.83 2.69
N THR A 188 -19.04 4.68 2.93
CA THR A 188 -19.64 3.36 2.72
C THR A 188 -20.02 2.66 4.02
N HIS A 189 -19.22 2.79 5.08
CA HIS A 189 -19.38 2.11 6.36
C HIS A 189 -18.89 3.01 7.52
N PRO A 190 -19.56 4.15 7.80
CA PRO A 190 -19.08 5.14 8.77
C PRO A 190 -18.90 4.58 10.19
N ASN A 191 -19.70 3.60 10.59
CA ASN A 191 -19.62 2.97 11.91
C ASN A 191 -18.41 2.04 12.09
N HIS A 192 -17.66 1.76 11.02
CA HIS A 192 -16.54 0.82 11.03
C HIS A 192 -15.19 1.48 10.78
N ILE A 193 -15.11 2.82 10.87
CA ILE A 193 -13.85 3.57 10.63
C ILE A 193 -12.71 3.10 11.54
N GLY A 194 -13.02 2.74 12.79
CA GLY A 194 -12.05 2.22 13.76
C GLY A 194 -11.35 0.93 13.30
N LEU A 195 -11.92 0.20 12.34
CA LEU A 195 -11.30 -1.00 11.78
C LEU A 195 -9.98 -0.68 11.05
N LEU A 196 -9.83 0.53 10.48
CA LEU A 196 -8.59 0.94 9.81
C LEU A 196 -7.38 0.91 10.74
N SER A 197 -7.56 1.36 11.98
CA SER A 197 -6.50 1.33 12.99
C SER A 197 -6.21 -0.09 13.45
N ARG A 198 -7.24 -0.91 13.67
CA ARG A 198 -7.11 -2.29 14.14
C ARG A 198 -6.48 -3.22 13.10
N ALA A 199 -6.75 -2.98 11.82
CA ALA A 199 -6.24 -3.78 10.71
C ALA A 199 -4.99 -3.18 10.05
N ALA A 200 -4.38 -2.15 10.63
CA ALA A 200 -3.30 -1.37 10.00
C ALA A 200 -2.13 -2.22 9.47
N GLU A 201 -1.77 -3.29 10.20
CA GLU A 201 -0.68 -4.19 9.82
C GLU A 201 -1.04 -5.16 8.69
N LYS A 202 -2.34 -5.40 8.47
CA LYS A 202 -2.87 -6.30 7.44
C LYS A 202 -3.22 -5.57 6.14
N LEU A 203 -3.26 -4.24 6.18
CA LEU A 203 -3.57 -3.43 5.00
C LEU A 203 -2.44 -3.55 3.96
N PRO A 204 -2.78 -3.71 2.67
CA PRO A 204 -1.79 -3.76 1.61
C PRO A 204 -1.06 -2.41 1.50
N VAL A 205 0.26 -2.46 1.33
CA VAL A 205 1.07 -1.25 1.08
C VAL A 205 1.03 -0.85 -0.40
N GLY A 206 0.79 -1.81 -1.29
CA GLY A 206 0.63 -1.59 -2.73
C GLY A 206 0.04 -2.83 -3.37
N GLY A 207 0.17 -2.94 -4.69
CA GLY A 207 -0.41 -4.06 -5.45
C GLY A 207 -1.78 -3.71 -6.02
N GLU A 208 -2.68 -4.70 -6.08
CA GLU A 208 -3.95 -4.57 -6.80
C GLU A 208 -4.99 -3.78 -6.00
N ASP A 209 -5.16 -4.09 -4.71
CA ASP A 209 -6.25 -3.60 -3.88
C ASP A 209 -5.82 -2.55 -2.84
N LEU A 210 -6.73 -1.63 -2.51
CA LEU A 210 -6.52 -0.57 -1.53
C LEU A 210 -6.74 -1.05 -0.10
N PHE A 211 -7.74 -1.91 0.12
CA PHE A 211 -8.05 -2.50 1.42
C PHE A 211 -7.62 -3.96 1.50
N GLY A 212 -7.81 -4.73 0.43
CA GLY A 212 -7.45 -6.13 0.34
C GLY A 212 -8.44 -7.07 1.02
N THR A 213 -8.34 -8.35 0.67
CA THR A 213 -9.28 -9.41 1.09
C THR A 213 -9.41 -9.54 2.60
N ASP A 214 -8.30 -9.44 3.34
CA ASP A 214 -8.29 -9.64 4.78
C ASP A 214 -9.08 -8.56 5.51
N PHE A 215 -8.94 -7.31 5.07
CA PHE A 215 -9.71 -6.19 5.60
C PHE A 215 -11.19 -6.34 5.28
N VAL A 216 -11.52 -6.68 4.03
CA VAL A 216 -12.91 -6.86 3.57
C VAL A 216 -13.60 -7.97 4.37
N ASN A 217 -12.93 -9.10 4.59
CA ASN A 217 -13.48 -10.21 5.36
C ASN A 217 -13.79 -9.83 6.81
N GLU A 218 -12.88 -9.10 7.47
CA GLU A 218 -13.09 -8.62 8.84
C GLU A 218 -14.25 -7.60 8.89
N LEU A 219 -14.35 -6.69 7.92
CA LEU A 219 -15.46 -5.75 7.82
C LEU A 219 -16.80 -6.49 7.67
N VAL A 220 -16.88 -7.45 6.77
CA VAL A 220 -18.09 -8.26 6.55
C VAL A 220 -18.48 -9.01 7.82
N SER A 221 -17.50 -9.55 8.55
CA SER A 221 -17.75 -10.23 9.83
C SER A 221 -18.38 -9.30 10.87
N GLN A 222 -17.88 -8.08 11.01
CA GLN A 222 -18.42 -7.09 11.95
C GLN A 222 -19.82 -6.64 11.55
N VAL A 223 -20.06 -6.37 10.26
CA VAL A 223 -21.39 -5.99 9.76
C VAL A 223 -22.41 -7.09 10.04
N LYS A 224 -22.07 -8.36 9.76
CA LYS A 224 -22.94 -9.51 10.07
C LYS A 224 -23.25 -9.62 11.56
N THR A 225 -22.24 -9.45 12.40
CA THR A 225 -22.39 -9.50 13.87
C THR A 225 -23.32 -8.40 14.36
N ALA A 226 -23.16 -7.17 13.87
CA ALA A 226 -24.03 -6.04 14.19
C ALA A 226 -25.48 -6.30 13.76
N CYS A 227 -25.71 -6.84 12.55
CA CYS A 227 -27.05 -7.21 12.09
C CYS A 227 -27.71 -8.27 12.96
N LEU A 228 -26.96 -9.28 13.41
CA LEU A 228 -27.46 -10.32 14.31
C LEU A 228 -27.85 -9.75 15.68
N ILE A 229 -27.05 -8.84 16.24
CA ILE A 229 -27.35 -8.17 17.51
C ILE A 229 -28.60 -7.30 17.39
N ILE A 230 -28.73 -6.53 16.30
CA ILE A 230 -29.93 -5.72 16.07
C ILE A 230 -31.16 -6.62 15.97
N SER A 231 -31.06 -7.76 15.28
CA SER A 231 -32.16 -8.71 15.12
C SER A 231 -32.53 -9.42 16.42
N SER A 232 -31.57 -9.67 17.32
CA SER A 232 -31.83 -10.28 18.62
C SER A 232 -32.38 -9.28 19.65
N VAL A 233 -31.98 -8.00 19.58
CA VAL A 233 -32.51 -6.92 20.42
C VAL A 233 -33.90 -6.47 19.98
N ALA A 234 -34.24 -6.58 18.69
CA ALA A 234 -35.57 -6.27 18.18
C ALA A 234 -36.67 -7.23 18.67
N GLY A 235 -36.31 -8.38 19.24
CA GLY A 235 -37.24 -9.40 19.73
C GLY A 235 -38.17 -9.97 18.64
N PRO A 236 -38.85 -11.10 18.90
CA PRO A 236 -39.97 -11.49 18.04
C PRO A 236 -41.05 -10.43 18.22
N SER A 237 -41.46 -9.76 17.14
CA SER A 237 -42.65 -8.91 17.17
C SER A 237 -43.83 -9.78 17.62
N THR A 238 -44.23 -9.64 18.88
CA THR A 238 -45.41 -10.24 19.45
C THR A 238 -46.63 -9.57 18.85
N SER A 239 -47.02 -10.00 17.66
CA SER A 239 -48.40 -9.91 17.18
C SER A 239 -48.98 -11.31 17.06
N ALA A 240 -48.91 -12.06 18.16
CA ALA A 240 -49.82 -13.17 18.39
C ALA A 240 -51.18 -12.57 18.73
N THR A 241 -52.02 -12.38 17.72
CA THR A 241 -53.44 -12.12 17.91
C THR A 241 -54.06 -13.35 18.59
N PRO A 242 -54.77 -13.22 19.73
CA PRO A 242 -55.53 -14.33 20.29
C PRO A 242 -56.79 -14.51 19.44
N GLY A 243 -56.71 -15.39 18.44
CA GLY A 243 -57.88 -15.90 17.72
C GLY A 243 -58.73 -16.73 18.67
N LYS A 244 -59.91 -16.20 18.99
CA LYS A 244 -60.92 -16.84 19.85
C LYS A 244 -61.16 -18.30 19.48
N SER A 245 -61.09 -19.16 20.50
CA SER A 245 -61.72 -20.47 20.54
C SER A 245 -63.19 -20.37 20.12
N SER A 246 -63.55 -21.05 19.04
CA SER A 246 -64.93 -21.48 18.79
C SER A 246 -64.88 -22.92 18.28
N ARG A 247 -65.31 -23.83 19.15
CA ARG A 247 -65.43 -25.26 18.89
C ARG A 247 -66.92 -25.61 18.88
N SER A 248 -67.48 -25.82 17.69
CA SER A 248 -68.62 -26.72 17.47
C SER A 248 -68.83 -26.96 15.96
N HIS A 249 -68.48 -28.19 15.54
CA HIS A 249 -68.94 -28.87 14.32
C HIS A 249 -70.24 -29.64 14.66
N PRO A 250 -70.91 -30.34 13.71
CA PRO A 250 -71.15 -30.11 12.26
C PRO A 250 -72.65 -30.37 11.90
N LEU A 251 -73.05 -30.31 10.61
CA LEU A 251 -73.83 -31.34 9.89
C LEU A 251 -74.32 -30.85 8.50
N TYR A 252 -74.04 -31.71 7.50
CA TYR A 252 -74.81 -32.04 6.28
C TYR A 252 -75.03 -31.06 5.12
N GLY A 253 -74.66 -31.55 3.92
CA GLY A 253 -75.49 -31.42 2.72
C GLY A 253 -74.87 -30.73 1.50
N SER A 254 -74.17 -31.49 0.64
CA SER A 254 -74.16 -31.27 -0.82
C SER A 254 -75.38 -32.02 -1.40
N PRO A 255 -75.94 -31.72 -2.61
CA PRO A 255 -75.19 -31.51 -3.86
C PRO A 255 -75.81 -30.58 -4.94
N ASN A 256 -75.04 -30.37 -6.02
CA ASN A 256 -75.44 -30.11 -7.43
C ASN A 256 -76.19 -28.79 -7.74
N ASP A 257 -76.09 -28.14 -8.90
CA ASP A 257 -75.62 -28.52 -10.22
C ASP A 257 -75.46 -27.27 -11.12
N ASN A 258 -74.75 -27.46 -12.23
CA ASN A 258 -74.94 -26.82 -13.55
C ASN A 258 -74.33 -25.46 -13.92
N ASN A 259 -73.38 -25.57 -14.88
CA ASN A 259 -73.33 -24.90 -16.20
C ASN A 259 -73.14 -23.36 -16.23
N SER A 260 -72.38 -22.75 -17.15
CA SER A 260 -71.57 -23.18 -18.29
C SER A 260 -71.03 -21.93 -19.00
N PHE A 261 -70.04 -22.11 -19.90
CA PHE A 261 -69.61 -21.18 -20.97
C PHE A 261 -68.88 -19.89 -20.55
N ALA A 262 -67.55 -19.81 -20.62
CA ALA A 262 -66.71 -19.63 -21.82
C ALA A 262 -66.98 -18.34 -22.62
N ARG A 263 -65.99 -17.43 -22.71
CA ARG A 263 -65.17 -17.15 -23.93
C ARG A 263 -64.44 -15.79 -23.88
N TYR A 264 -63.17 -15.85 -24.32
CA TYR A 264 -62.33 -14.92 -25.11
C TYR A 264 -62.45 -13.39 -24.88
N ALA A 265 -61.39 -12.66 -24.53
CA ALA A 265 -60.14 -12.34 -25.26
C ALA A 265 -60.29 -11.35 -26.44
N ASN A 266 -59.45 -10.31 -26.36
CA ASN A 266 -58.94 -9.39 -27.38
C ASN A 266 -59.87 -8.35 -28.02
N SER A 267 -59.43 -7.07 -27.92
CA SER A 267 -59.34 -6.17 -29.08
C SER A 267 -58.57 -4.87 -28.75
N PHE A 268 -57.45 -4.70 -29.48
CA PHE A 268 -56.71 -3.51 -29.92
C PHE A 268 -56.10 -2.52 -28.90
#